data_AF-I7KKK3-F1
#
_entry.id   AF-I7KKK3-F1
#
_cell.length_a   1.000
_cell.length_b   1.000
_cell.length_c   1.000
_cell.angle_alpha   90.00
_cell.angle_beta   90.00
_cell.angle_gamma   90.00
#
_symmetry.space_group_name_H-M   'P 1'
#
loop_
_entity.id
_entity.type
_entity.pdbx_description
1 polymer ?
#
loop_
_entity_poly.entity_id
_entity_poly.type
_entity_poly.pdbx_seq_one_letter_code
_entity_poly.pdbx_strand_id
1 'polypeptide(L)' 'MHRLELDVFSFNPRAEKAYLRAGFKREGVLRDAVLDRGQYADDIIMAILGDDWLKLKES' A
#
# COMPACT_ATOMS: atom_id res chain seq x y z
N MET A 1 -5.77 17.65 -4.19
CA MET A 1 -5.69 16.17 -4.12
C MET A 1 -5.68 15.80 -2.64
N HIS A 2 -6.67 15.04 -2.17
CA HIS A 2 -6.84 14.76 -0.73
C HIS A 2 -6.24 13.41 -0.32
N ARG A 3 -6.32 12.39 -1.19
CA ARG A 3 -5.90 11.01 -0.92
C ARG A 3 -5.48 10.35 -2.22
N LEU A 4 -4.43 9.53 -2.15
CA LEU A 4 -4.03 8.59 -3.19
C LEU A 4 -3.97 7.19 -2.58
N GLU A 5 -4.58 6.22 -3.25
CA GLU A 5 -4.72 4.85 -2.79
C GLU A 5 -4.17 3.87 -3.83
N LEU A 6 -3.68 2.74 -3.34
CA LEU A 6 -3.25 1.59 -4.12
C LEU A 6 -3.37 0.31 -3.29
N ASP A 7 -3.29 -0.81 -4.00
CA ASP A 7 -3.32 -2.13 -3.39
C ASP A 7 -2.01 -2.87 -3.72
N VAL A 8 -1.53 -3.68 -2.78
CA VAL A 8 -0.35 -4.54 -2.98
C VAL A 8 -0.58 -5.92 -2.40
N PHE A 9 -0.34 -6.95 -3.21
CA PHE A 9 -0.49 -8.32 -2.74
C PHE A 9 0.64 -8.72 -1.79
N SER A 10 0.32 -9.50 -0.76
CA SER A 10 1.25 -9.90 0.29
C SER A 10 2.46 -10.71 -0.21
N PHE A 11 2.35 -11.35 -1.38
CA PHE A 11 3.48 -12.02 -2.03
C PHE A 11 4.52 -11.07 -2.64
N ASN A 12 4.24 -9.75 -2.71
CA ASN A 12 5.15 -8.74 -3.25
C ASN A 12 5.64 -7.75 -2.17
N PRO A 13 6.45 -8.21 -1.20
CA PRO A 13 6.96 -7.35 -0.12
C PRO A 13 7.88 -6.24 -0.63
N ARG A 14 8.43 -6.37 -1.84
CA ARG A 14 9.26 -5.34 -2.48
C ARG A 14 8.44 -4.11 -2.88
N ALA A 15 7.29 -4.32 -3.51
CA ALA A 15 6.39 -3.23 -3.88
C ALA A 15 5.87 -2.52 -2.63
N GLU A 16 5.44 -3.28 -1.62
CA GLU A 16 5.01 -2.71 -0.35
C GLU A 16 6.09 -1.84 0.30
N LYS A 17 7.33 -2.32 0.38
CA LYS A 17 8.45 -1.54 0.92
C LYS A 17 8.72 -0.27 0.12
N ALA A 18 8.52 -0.31 -1.20
CA ALA A 18 8.65 0.87 -2.05
C ALA A 18 7.57 1.91 -1.73
N TYR A 19 6.31 1.49 -1.55
CA TYR A 19 5.21 2.38 -1.19
C TYR A 19 5.38 2.98 0.20
N LEU A 20 5.79 2.18 1.20
CA LEU A 20 6.14 2.69 2.53
C LEU A 20 7.23 3.77 2.47
N ARG A 21 8.26 3.58 1.65
CA ARG A 21 9.31 4.58 1.44
C ARG A 21 8.82 5.84 0.72
N ALA A 22 7.83 5.69 -0.16
CA ALA A 22 7.20 6.81 -0.85
C ALA A 22 6.21 7.59 0.05
N GLY A 23 6.01 7.16 1.30
CA GLY A 23 5.15 7.84 2.27
C GLY A 23 3.75 7.26 2.40
N PHE A 24 3.43 6.18 1.68
CA PHE A 24 2.16 5.48 1.87
C PHE A 24 2.13 4.76 3.22
N LYS A 25 0.93 4.62 3.77
CA LYS A 25 0.63 3.90 5.00
C LYS A 25 -0.36 2.77 4.70
N ARG A 26 -0.25 1.65 5.41
CA ARG A 26 -1.26 0.58 5.35
C ARG A 26 -2.53 1.06 6.05
N GLU A 27 -3.67 0.85 5.42
CA GLU A 27 -4.98 1.19 5.99
C GLU A 27 -5.90 -0.02 6.13
N GLY A 28 -5.66 -1.09 5.36
CA GLY A 28 -6.47 -2.31 5.44
C GLY A 28 -5.75 -3.52 4.87
N VAL A 29 -6.26 -4.70 5.24
CA VAL A 29 -5.84 -5.99 4.68
C VAL A 29 -7.09 -6.81 4.39
N LEU A 30 -7.28 -7.17 3.13
CA LEU A 30 -8.27 -8.16 2.72
C LEU A 30 -7.60 -9.53 2.74
N ARG A 31 -7.98 -10.37 3.71
CA ARG A 31 -7.39 -11.70 3.88
C ARG A 31 -7.85 -12.65 2.78
N ASP A 32 -6.92 -13.45 2.27
CA ASP A 32 -7.17 -14.46 1.22
C ASP A 32 -7.90 -13.90 -0.03
N ALA A 33 -7.63 -12.64 -0.37
CA ALA A 33 -8.35 -11.91 -1.43
C ALA A 33 -7.97 -12.35 -2.85
N VAL A 34 -6.77 -12.92 -3.04
CA VAL A 34 -6.27 -13.34 -4.35
C VAL A 34 -5.77 -14.77 -4.30
N LEU A 35 -6.12 -15.58 -5.30
CA LEU A 35 -5.57 -16.92 -5.52
C LEU A 35 -4.46 -16.85 -6.59
N ASP A 36 -3.20 -16.94 -6.17
CA ASP A 36 -2.05 -17.04 -7.09
C ASP A 36 -1.41 -18.42 -6.99
N ARG A 37 -1.30 -19.13 -8.12
CA ARG A 37 -0.64 -20.45 -8.22
C ARG A 37 -1.08 -21.47 -7.16
N GLY A 38 -2.35 -21.42 -6.75
CA GLY A 38 -2.93 -22.33 -5.75
C GLY A 38 -2.69 -21.94 -4.29
N GLN A 39 -2.14 -20.74 -4.03
CA GLN A 39 -2.01 -20.17 -2.69
C GLN A 39 -2.85 -18.89 -2.60
N TYR A 40 -3.54 -18.72 -1.49
CA TYR A 40 -4.21 -17.47 -1.19
C TYR A 40 -3.20 -16.44 -0.71
N ALA A 41 -3.39 -15.20 -1.14
CA ALA A 41 -2.61 -14.05 -0.73
C ALA A 41 -3.55 -12.93 -0.29
N ASP A 42 -3.05 -12.11 0.64
CA ASP A 42 -3.77 -10.96 1.13
C ASP A 42 -3.60 -9.80 0.16
N ASP A 43 -4.63 -8.96 0.07
CA ASP A 43 -4.56 -7.68 -0.61
C ASP A 43 -4.43 -6.55 0.42
N ILE A 44 -3.32 -5.82 0.35
CA ILE A 44 -2.95 -4.80 1.34
C ILE A 44 -3.27 -3.44 0.76
N ILE A 45 -4.26 -2.77 1.35
CA ILE A 45 -4.70 -1.44 0.95
C ILE A 45 -3.77 -0.42 1.60
N MET A 46 -3.18 0.44 0.77
CA MET A 46 -2.29 1.50 1.20
C MET A 46 -2.73 2.86 0.67
N ALA A 47 -2.56 3.91 1.47
CA ALA A 47 -2.86 5.27 1.06
C ALA A 47 -1.83 6.29 1.56
N ILE A 48 -1.74 7.41 0.85
CA ILE A 48 -1.07 8.63 1.31
C ILE A 48 -2.07 9.79 1.23
N LEU A 49 -2.14 10.59 2.29
CA LEU A 49 -2.98 11.79 2.34
C LEU A 49 -2.21 13.00 1.79
N GLY A 50 -2.95 13.98 1.25
CA GLY A 50 -2.37 15.19 0.67
C GLY A 50 -1.46 15.94 1.65
N ASP A 51 -1.87 16.06 2.91
CA ASP A 51 -1.10 16.74 3.95
C ASP A 51 0.21 16.01 4.30
N ASP A 52 0.18 14.67 4.32
CA ASP A 52 1.37 13.86 4.55
C ASP A 52 2.35 13.98 3.39
N TRP A 53 1.85 14.05 2.15
CA TRP A 53 2.67 14.30 0.97
C TRP A 53 3.32 15.68 0.99
N LEU A 54 2.58 16.73 1.36
CA LEU A 54 3.12 18.08 1.46
C LEU A 54 4.26 18.16 2.48
N LYS A 55 4.10 17.56 3.66
CA LYS A 55 5.16 17.47 4.69
C LYS A 55 6.42 16.78 4.18
N LEU A 56 6.28 15.72 3.39
CA LEU A 56 7.42 15.00 2.79
C LEU A 56 8.16 15.84 1.74
N LYS A 57 7.48 16.77 1.06
CA LYS A 57 8.09 17.66 0.06
C LYS A 57 8.85 18.83 0.66
N GLU A 58 8.53 19.19 1.89
CA GLU A 58 9.17 20.29 2.62
C GLU A 58 10.42 19.84 3.41
N SER A 59 10.71 18.53 3.44
CA SER A 59 11.86 17.91 4.11
C SER A 59 13.02 17.64 3.14
#